data_AF-A0A377FT09-F1
#
_entry.id   AF-A0A377FT09-F1
#
_cell.length_a   1.000
_cell.length_b   1.000
_cell.length_c   1.000
_cell.angle_alpha   90.00
_cell.angle_beta   90.00
_cell.angle_gamma   90.00
#
_symmetry.space_group_name_H-M   'P 1'
#
loop_
_entity.id
_entity.type
_entity.pdbx_description
1 polymer ?
#
loop_
_entity_poly.entity_id
_entity_poly.type
_entity_poly.pdbx_seq_one_letter_code
_entity_poly.pdbx_strand_id
1 'polypeptide(L)' 'MAKKQEQQTFEAALARLEEIVAQLEAGDVALEEAMTLYEEGVRLSALCQAKLAAAEKKMDEILELDGTLRDKGGAS' A
#
# COMPACT_ATOMS: atom_id res chain seq x y z
N MET A 1 4.31 0.45 -28.22
CA MET A 1 5.12 1.14 -27.19
C MET A 1 4.78 0.49 -25.86
N ALA A 2 5.68 -0.30 -25.30
CA ALA A 2 5.45 -0.95 -24.01
C ALA A 2 5.43 0.12 -22.93
N LYS A 3 4.26 0.43 -22.37
CA LYS A 3 4.18 1.17 -21.10
C LYS A 3 4.88 0.30 -20.06
N LYS A 4 6.16 0.59 -19.82
CA LYS A 4 6.89 0.15 -18.64
C LYS A 4 5.99 0.59 -17.49
N GLN A 5 5.32 -0.36 -16.85
CA GLN A 5 4.52 -0.06 -15.67
C GLN A 5 5.48 0.60 -14.69
N GLU A 6 5.40 1.93 -14.57
CA GLU A 6 6.01 2.65 -13.48
C GLU A 6 5.43 2.00 -12.24
N GLN A 7 6.26 1.22 -11.54
CA GLN A 7 5.88 0.67 -10.25
C GLN A 7 5.59 1.87 -9.38
N GLN A 8 4.31 2.20 -9.18
CA GLN A 8 3.90 3.30 -8.30
C GLN A 8 4.65 3.14 -6.97
N THR A 9 5.22 4.23 -6.46
CA THR A 9 5.87 4.25 -5.15
C THR A 9 4.81 4.13 -4.04
N PHE A 10 5.24 3.88 -2.81
CA PHE A 10 4.30 3.84 -1.68
C PHE A 10 3.63 5.21 -1.50
N GLU A 11 4.42 6.28 -1.53
CA GLU A 11 3.98 7.65 -1.32
C GLU A 11 3.00 8.10 -2.41
N ALA A 12 3.27 7.76 -3.66
CA ALA A 12 2.36 8.08 -4.77
C ALA A 12 1.04 7.30 -4.67
N ALA A 13 1.08 6.04 -4.26
CA ALA A 13 -0.12 5.24 -4.09
C ALA A 13 -0.96 5.73 -2.90
N LEU A 14 -0.31 6.12 -1.80
CA LEU A 14 -0.97 6.66 -0.62
C LEU A 14 -1.62 8.02 -0.91
N ALA A 15 -0.89 8.94 -1.54
CA ALA A 15 -1.44 10.25 -1.91
C ALA A 15 -2.68 10.13 -2.81
N ARG A 16 -2.62 9.23 -3.80
CA ARG A 16 -3.78 8.96 -4.66
C ARG A 16 -4.95 8.35 -3.90
N LEU A 17 -4.68 7.45 -2.94
CA LEU A 17 -5.71 6.88 -2.10
C LEU A 17 -6.40 7.95 -1.23
N GLU A 18 -5.63 8.88 -0.66
CA GLU A 18 -6.16 10.01 0.13
C GLU A 18 -7.05 10.93 -0.73
N GLU A 19 -6.64 11.23 -1.97
CA GLU A 19 -7.47 11.98 -2.92
C GLU A 19 -8.79 11.28 -3.23
N ILE A 20 -8.77 9.95 -3.40
CA ILE A 20 -9.97 9.15 -3.67
C ILE A 20 -10.91 9.20 -2.47
N VAL A 21 -10.38 9.02 -1.25
CA VAL A 21 -11.18 9.10 -0.02
C VAL A 21 -11.83 10.47 0.08
N ALA A 22 -11.07 11.55 -0.12
CA ALA A 22 -11.60 12.91 -0.06
C ALA A 22 -12.73 13.15 -1.08
N GLN A 23 -12.60 12.63 -2.30
CA GLN A 23 -13.65 12.73 -3.33
C GLN A 23 -14.91 11.94 -2.94
N LEU A 24 -14.74 10.71 -2.45
CA LEU A 24 -15.88 9.89 -2.02
C LEU A 24 -16.61 10.48 -0.81
N GLU A 25 -15.88 11.11 0.12
CA GLU A 25 -16.44 11.79 1.30
C GLU A 25 -17.16 13.10 0.95
N ALA A 26 -16.75 13.79 -0.12
CA ALA A 26 -17.43 15.01 -0.58
C ALA A 26 -18.88 14.76 -1.01
N GLY A 27 -19.17 13.55 -1.51
CA GLY A 27 -20.54 13.08 -1.80
C GLY A 27 -21.20 13.71 -3.02
N ASP A 28 -20.47 14.49 -3.81
CA ASP A 28 -20.93 15.12 -5.07
C ASP A 28 -20.57 14.30 -6.32
N VAL A 29 -20.04 13.10 -6.13
CA VAL A 29 -19.60 12.19 -7.19
C VAL A 29 -20.77 11.34 -7.69
N ALA A 30 -20.89 11.17 -9.01
CA ALA A 30 -21.88 10.28 -9.60
C ALA A 30 -21.64 8.83 -9.20
N LEU A 31 -22.70 8.01 -9.08
CA LEU A 31 -22.59 6.62 -8.61
C LEU A 31 -21.58 5.77 -9.40
N GLU A 32 -21.59 5.85 -10.73
CA GLU A 32 -20.68 5.09 -11.59
C GLU A 32 -19.21 5.48 -11.37
N GLU A 33 -18.96 6.78 -11.17
CA GLU A 33 -17.63 7.30 -10.86
C GLU A 33 -17.21 6.92 -9.43
N ALA A 34 -18.12 6.98 -8.46
CA ALA A 34 -17.87 6.51 -7.10
C ALA A 34 -17.50 5.02 -7.06
N MET A 35 -18.13 4.17 -7.88
CA MET A 35 -17.75 2.76 -8.02
C MET A 35 -16.34 2.60 -8.59
N THR A 36 -15.99 3.42 -9.59
CA THR A 36 -14.65 3.41 -10.21
C THR A 36 -13.57 3.85 -9.21
N LEU A 37 -13.82 4.94 -8.48
CA LEU A 37 -12.95 5.45 -7.43
C LEU A 37 -12.78 4.44 -6.30
N TYR A 38 -13.86 3.76 -5.90
CA TYR A 38 -13.80 2.72 -4.87
C TYR A 38 -12.93 1.54 -5.31
N GLU A 39 -13.10 1.03 -6.54
CA GLU A 39 -12.24 -0.03 -7.07
C GLU A 39 -10.76 0.37 -7.12
N GLU A 40 -10.48 1.60 -7.56
CA GLU A 40 -9.12 2.15 -7.57
C GLU A 40 -8.56 2.21 -6.14
N GLY A 41 -9.33 2.73 -5.19
CA GLY A 41 -8.94 2.82 -3.78
C GLY A 41 -8.63 1.46 -3.15
N VAL A 42 -9.43 0.43 -3.43
CA VAL A 42 -9.16 -0.93 -2.96
C VAL A 42 -7.83 -1.46 -3.51
N ARG A 43 -7.54 -1.25 -4.80
CA ARG A 43 -6.28 -1.67 -5.42
C ARG A 43 -5.08 -0.92 -4.82
N LEU A 44 -5.20 0.39 -4.59
CA LEU A 44 -4.14 1.20 -4.00
C LEU A 44 -3.88 0.81 -2.54
N SER A 45 -4.93 0.56 -1.76
CA SER A 45 -4.81 0.08 -0.38
C SER A 45 -4.05 -1.25 -0.31
N ALA A 46 -4.39 -2.21 -1.16
CA ALA A 46 -3.68 -3.48 -1.26
C ALA A 46 -2.21 -3.30 -1.66
N LEU A 47 -1.92 -2.37 -2.60
CA LEU A 47 -0.55 -2.04 -3.01
C LEU A 47 0.27 -1.45 -1.85
N CYS A 48 -0.31 -0.52 -1.09
CA CYS A 48 0.33 0.08 0.08
C CYS A 48 0.67 -0.99 1.13
N GLN A 49 -0.28 -1.86 1.46
CA GLN A 49 -0.06 -2.98 2.37
C GLN A 49 1.06 -3.90 1.92
N ALA A 50 1.08 -4.28 0.63
CA ALA A 50 2.12 -5.14 0.08
C ALA A 50 3.52 -4.50 0.17
N LYS A 51 3.62 -3.19 -0.06
CA LYS A 51 4.89 -2.45 0.06
C LYS A 51 5.37 -2.36 1.50
N LEU A 52 4.46 -2.09 2.45
CA LEU A 52 4.79 -2.06 3.88
C LEU A 52 5.27 -3.43 4.36
N ALA A 53 4.57 -4.51 4.00
CA ALA A 53 4.99 -5.87 4.34
C ALA A 53 6.36 -6.23 3.76
N ALA A 54 6.65 -5.81 2.53
CA ALA A 54 7.97 -6.01 1.92
C ALA A 54 9.07 -5.21 2.64
N ALA A 55 8.77 -3.98 3.08
CA ALA A 55 9.70 -3.16 3.84
C ALA A 55 9.97 -3.74 5.23
N GLU A 56 8.93 -4.22 5.93
CA GLU A 56 9.03 -4.89 7.23
C GLU A 56 9.90 -6.15 7.12
N LYS A 57 9.61 -7.03 6.15
CA LYS A 57 10.43 -8.23 5.92
C LYS A 57 11.90 -7.89 5.67
N LYS A 58 12.17 -6.84 4.90
CA LYS A 58 13.54 -6.40 4.63
C LYS A 58 14.22 -5.86 5.89
N MET A 59 13.47 -5.18 6.76
CA MET A 59 13.98 -4.73 8.06
C MET A 59 14.34 -5.93 8.93
N ASP A 60 13.48 -6.96 8.96
CA ASP A 60 13.76 -8.19 9.70
C ASP A 60 15.05 -8.86 9.19
N GLU A 61 15.20 -9.03 7.87
CA GLU A 61 16.42 -9.58 7.26
C GLU A 61 17.68 -8.77 7.66
N ILE A 62 17.59 -7.43 7.72
CA ILE A 62 18.71 -6.57 8.13
C ILE A 62 19.06 -6.77 9.60
N LEU A 63 18.06 -6.83 10.49
CA LEU A 63 18.29 -6.99 11.92
C LEU A 63 18.75 -8.41 12.29
N GLU A 64 18.38 -9.42 11.50
CA GLU A 64 18.93 -10.78 11.63
C GLU A 64 20.42 -10.80 11.28
N LEU A 65 20.81 -10.12 10.19
CA LEU A 65 22.22 -10.00 9.78
C LEU A 65 23.07 -9.21 10.79
N ASP A 66 22.49 -8.19 11.42
CA ASP A 66 23.13 -7.40 12.49
C ASP A 66 23.20 -8.16 13.84
N GLY A 67 22.58 -9.35 13.93
CA GLY A 67 22.55 -10.16 15.15
C GLY A 67 21.67 -9.59 16.25
N THR A 68 20.86 -8.56 15.94
CA THR A 68 19.94 -7.88 16.85
C THR A 68 18.58 -8.57 16.94
N LEU A 69 18.15 -9.34 15.93
CA LEU A 69 17.01 -10.26 16.07
C LEU A 69 17.44 -11.56 16.73
N ARG A 70 17.20 -11.66 18.04
CA ARG A 70 17.15 -12.94 18.75
C ARG A 70 15.73 -13.50 18.62
N ASP A 71 15.62 -14.56 17.82
CA ASP A 71 14.58 -15.58 17.83
C ASP A 71 13.35 -15.24 18.70
N LYS A 72 12.23 -14.86 18.07
CA LYS A 72 10.91 -14.98 18.73
C LYS A 72 10.49 -16.46 18.79
N GLY A 73 11.39 -17.31 19.29
CA GLY A 73 11.09 -18.66 19.73
C GLY A 73 10.57 -18.59 21.14
N GLY A 74 9.24 -18.56 21.32
CA GLY A 74 8.67 -18.65 22.65
C GLY A 74 7.28 -18.05 22.85
N ALA A 75 6.29 -18.50 22.09
CA ALA A 75 4.96 -18.67 22.63
C ALA A 75 4.27 -19.79 21.84
N SER A 76 4.14 -20.93 22.51
CA SER A 76 3.14 -21.94 22.19
C SER A 76 1.73 -21.35 22.22
#